data_AF-A0A937DC65-F1
#
_entry.id   AF-A0A937DC65-F1
#
_cell.length_a   1.000
_cell.length_b   1.000
_cell.length_c   1.000
_cell.angle_alpha   90.00
_cell.angle_beta   90.00
_cell.angle_gamma   90.00
#
_symmetry.space_group_name_H-M   'P 1'
#
loop_
_entity.id
_entity.type
_entity.pdbx_description
1 polymer ?
#
loop_
_entity_poly.entity_id
_entity_poly.type
_entity_poly.pdbx_seq_one_letter_code
_entity_poly.pdbx_strand_id
1 'polypeptide(L)'
;MYINIKNELDIQNRLENAVNEIQSQIARDFKGLFGHELILKEFQIHVDDENYRQSSTGLILNEVILGNENFEITVECLIDHGKIWVKVKDGKEIPGFNLIVKRIESAQNFEGLTELKEIK
;
A
#
# COMPACT_ATOMS: atom_id res chain seq x y z
N MET A 1 4.88 -28.22 12.63
CA MET A 1 5.31 -27.02 13.38
C MET A 1 4.05 -26.45 14.01
N TYR A 2 3.80 -26.73 15.29
CA TYR A 2 2.58 -26.28 15.97
C TYR A 2 2.77 -24.83 16.41
N ILE A 3 1.96 -23.92 15.88
CA ILE A 3 1.91 -22.53 16.35
C ILE A 3 1.28 -22.57 17.74
N ASN A 4 2.09 -22.33 18.75
CA ASN A 4 1.63 -22.15 20.13
C ASN A 4 0.97 -20.76 20.20
N ILE A 5 -0.36 -20.73 20.10
CA ILE A 5 -1.18 -19.51 20.12
C ILE A 5 -1.11 -18.93 21.54
N LYS A 6 -0.08 -18.14 21.82
CA LYS A 6 0.06 -17.37 23.06
C LYS A 6 -0.47 -15.97 22.82
N ASN A 7 -1.67 -15.69 23.32
CA ASN A 7 -2.33 -14.39 23.41
C ASN A 7 -2.66 -13.68 22.08
N GLU A 8 -3.93 -13.31 21.91
CA GLU A 8 -4.43 -12.45 20.82
C GLU A 8 -3.60 -11.17 20.66
N LEU A 9 -3.09 -10.63 21.78
CA LEU A 9 -2.20 -9.47 21.80
C LEU A 9 -0.87 -9.70 21.06
N ASP A 10 -0.28 -10.90 21.13
CA ASP A 10 0.95 -11.22 20.39
C ASP A 10 0.70 -11.25 18.89
N ILE A 11 -0.44 -11.82 18.48
CA ILE A 11 -0.86 -11.85 17.09
C ILE A 11 -1.09 -10.44 16.57
N GLN A 12 -1.79 -9.59 17.32
CA GLN A 12 -2.00 -8.19 16.96
C GLN A 12 -0.70 -7.42 16.82
N ASN A 13 0.22 -7.53 17.79
CA ASN A 13 1.51 -6.85 17.73
C ASN A 13 2.34 -7.30 16.52
N ARG A 14 2.34 -8.60 16.21
CA ARG A 14 3.05 -9.12 15.04
C ARG A 14 2.45 -8.63 13.73
N LEU A 15 1.13 -8.52 13.67
CA LEU A 15 0.40 -7.99 12.52
C LEU A 15 0.73 -6.51 12.31
N GLU A 16 0.63 -5.70 13.37
CA GLU A 16 0.96 -4.27 13.32
C GLU A 16 2.41 -4.04 12.91
N ASN A 17 3.35 -4.82 13.45
CA ASN A 17 4.75 -4.73 13.03
C ASN A 17 4.93 -5.04 11.54
N ALA A 18 4.28 -6.09 11.03
CA ALA A 18 4.36 -6.44 9.61
C ALA A 18 3.75 -5.33 8.72
N VAL A 19 2.61 -4.77 9.11
CA VAL A 19 1.98 -3.64 8.41
C VAL A 19 2.92 -2.43 8.40
N ASN A 20 3.51 -2.08 9.54
CA ASN A 20 4.44 -0.94 9.65
C ASN A 20 5.70 -1.14 8.80
N GLU A 21 6.24 -2.36 8.71
CA GLU A 21 7.39 -2.67 7.85
C GLU A 21 7.05 -2.50 6.36
N ILE A 22 5.90 -3.03 5.93
CA ILE A 22 5.43 -2.91 4.54
C ILE A 22 5.18 -1.44 4.21
N GLN A 23 4.46 -0.72 5.07
CA GLN A 23 4.18 0.71 4.88
C GLN A 23 5.46 1.54 4.84
N SER A 24 6.44 1.25 5.70
CA SER A 24 7.74 1.95 5.71
C SER A 24 8.53 1.71 4.41
N GLN A 25 8.40 0.54 3.78
CA GLN A 25 9.01 0.28 2.47
C GLN A 25 8.31 1.09 1.38
N ILE A 26 6.98 1.01 1.32
CA ILE A 26 6.15 1.75 0.36
C ILE A 26 6.40 3.26 0.46
N ALA A 27 6.40 3.82 1.68
CA ALA A 27 6.63 5.25 1.90
C ALA A 27 8.04 5.69 1.48
N ARG A 28 9.07 4.86 1.70
CA ARG A 28 10.44 5.15 1.25
C ARG A 28 10.53 5.14 -0.27
N ASP A 29 9.95 4.14 -0.91
CA ASP A 29 9.97 4.03 -2.37
C ASP A 29 9.16 5.16 -3.01
N PHE A 30 8.01 5.49 -2.44
CA PHE A 30 7.19 6.62 -2.88
C PHE A 30 7.96 7.94 -2.74
N LYS A 31 8.64 8.18 -1.62
CA LYS A 31 9.50 9.35 -1.44
C LYS A 31 10.64 9.38 -2.46
N GLY A 32 11.26 8.24 -2.75
CA GLY A 32 12.32 8.13 -3.76
C GLY A 32 11.83 8.47 -5.17
N LEU A 33 10.64 8.01 -5.55
CA LEU A 33 10.09 8.19 -6.90
C LEU A 33 9.41 9.54 -7.12
N PHE A 34 8.73 10.05 -6.09
CA PHE A 34 7.85 11.21 -6.20
C PHE A 34 8.29 12.41 -5.37
N GLY A 35 9.26 12.25 -4.47
CA GLY A 35 9.76 13.33 -3.61
C GLY A 35 8.83 13.72 -2.46
N HIS A 36 7.79 12.91 -2.21
CA HIS A 36 6.74 13.19 -1.22
C HIS A 36 6.72 12.14 -0.12
N GLU A 37 6.46 12.56 1.11
CA GLU A 37 6.30 11.64 2.24
C GLU A 37 4.86 11.17 2.34
N LEU A 38 4.68 9.87 2.55
CA LEU A 38 3.39 9.26 2.84
C LEU A 38 3.19 9.02 4.33
N ILE A 39 1.95 9.21 4.76
CA ILE A 39 1.50 8.96 6.12
C ILE A 39 0.34 7.99 6.06
N LEU A 40 0.47 6.87 6.77
CA LEU A 40 -0.64 5.94 6.96
C LEU A 40 -1.75 6.58 7.80
N LYS A 41 -2.98 6.56 7.30
CA LYS A 41 -4.17 6.98 8.05
C LYS A 41 -4.88 5.77 8.65
N GLU A 42 -5.08 4.74 7.85
CA GLU A 42 -5.73 3.49 8.27
C GLU A 42 -5.25 2.33 7.40
N PHE A 43 -5.46 1.11 7.89
CA PHE A 43 -5.25 -0.09 7.11
C PHE A 43 -6.36 -1.11 7.36
N GLN A 44 -6.57 -2.00 6.39
CA GLN A 44 -7.52 -3.10 6.45
C GLN A 44 -6.85 -4.38 5.97
N ILE A 45 -7.12 -5.49 6.65
CA ILE A 45 -6.59 -6.80 6.28
C ILE A 45 -7.78 -7.70 6.00
N HIS A 46 -7.82 -8.25 4.80
CA HIS A 46 -8.75 -9.29 4.39
C HIS A 46 -7.99 -10.62 4.42
N VAL A 47 -8.48 -11.59 5.19
CA VAL A 47 -7.95 -12.96 5.25
C VAL A 47 -9.09 -13.90 4.92
N ASP A 48 -8.91 -14.75 3.90
CA ASP A 48 -9.89 -15.74 3.47
C ASP A 48 -11.32 -15.16 3.29
N ASP A 49 -11.43 -13.89 2.89
CA ASP A 49 -12.71 -13.20 2.74
C ASP A 49 -13.31 -13.52 1.38
N GLU A 50 -14.34 -14.37 1.35
CA GLU A 50 -15.04 -14.82 0.14
C GLU A 50 -15.56 -13.67 -0.73
N ASN A 51 -15.80 -12.49 -0.14
CA ASN A 51 -16.29 -11.31 -0.85
C ASN A 51 -15.16 -10.42 -1.39
N TYR A 52 -13.92 -10.66 -0.98
CA TYR A 52 -12.76 -9.89 -1.38
C TYR A 52 -11.90 -10.68 -2.37
N ARG A 53 -11.85 -10.22 -3.62
CA ARG A 53 -11.03 -10.74 -4.72
C ARG A 53 -10.82 -12.26 -4.69
N GLN A 54 -11.94 -13.02 -4.70
CA GLN A 54 -11.94 -14.48 -4.75
C GLN A 54 -11.30 -15.16 -3.53
N SER A 55 -11.50 -14.63 -2.32
CA SER A 55 -10.91 -15.14 -1.07
C SER A 55 -9.40 -14.95 -0.97
N SER A 56 -8.87 -13.93 -1.66
CA SER A 56 -7.45 -13.59 -1.54
C SER A 56 -7.15 -12.94 -0.19
N THR A 57 -5.98 -13.21 0.36
CA THR A 57 -5.42 -12.44 1.46
C THR A 57 -4.89 -11.12 0.94
N GLY A 58 -5.45 -10.00 1.43
CA GLY A 58 -5.11 -8.65 1.00
C GLY A 58 -4.85 -7.70 2.16
N LEU A 59 -3.89 -6.80 2.00
CA LEU A 59 -3.65 -5.66 2.88
C LEU A 59 -3.94 -4.39 2.10
N ILE A 60 -4.89 -3.59 2.59
CA ILE A 60 -5.22 -2.27 2.04
C ILE A 60 -4.65 -1.22 2.99
N LEU A 61 -3.78 -0.36 2.51
CA LEU A 61 -3.22 0.79 3.21
C LEU A 61 -3.85 2.06 2.62
N ASN A 62 -4.50 2.87 3.45
CA ASN A 62 -4.95 4.20 3.05
C ASN A 62 -3.98 5.23 3.62
N GLU A 63 -3.28 5.91 2.74
CA GLU A 63 -2.20 6.84 3.02
C GLU A 63 -2.53 8.22 2.47
N VAL A 64 -1.92 9.25 3.04
CA VAL A 64 -1.96 10.62 2.51
C VAL A 64 -0.57 11.19 2.34
N ILE A 65 -0.43 12.19 1.48
CA ILE A 65 0.82 12.95 1.39
C ILE A 65 0.94 13.91 2.58
N LEU A 66 2.09 13.92 3.25
CA LEU A 66 2.40 14.89 4.29
C LEU A 66 2.25 16.32 3.75
N GLY A 67 1.44 17.13 4.44
CA GLY A 67 1.12 18.49 4.02
C GLY A 67 0.01 18.58 2.96
N ASN A 68 -0.58 17.46 2.55
CA ASN A 68 -1.66 17.41 1.57
C ASN A 68 -2.65 16.28 1.85
N GLU A 69 -3.45 16.45 2.92
CA GLU A 69 -4.36 15.42 3.42
C GLU A 69 -5.59 15.17 2.54
N ASN A 70 -5.87 16.06 1.58
CA ASN A 70 -6.96 15.87 0.61
C ASN A 70 -6.60 14.84 -0.48
N PHE A 71 -5.35 14.36 -0.45
CA PHE A 71 -4.80 13.44 -1.43
C PHE A 71 -4.68 12.05 -0.84
N GLU A 72 -5.65 11.20 -1.13
CA GLU A 72 -5.70 9.82 -0.64
C GLU A 72 -5.03 8.87 -1.64
N ILE A 73 -4.08 8.09 -1.13
CA ILE A 73 -3.43 7.00 -1.84
C ILE A 73 -3.85 5.70 -1.16
N THR A 74 -4.49 4.82 -1.91
CA THR A 74 -4.79 3.46 -1.48
C THR A 74 -3.78 2.50 -2.08
N VAL A 75 -3.00 1.82 -1.24
CA VAL A 75 -2.11 0.74 -1.67
C VAL A 75 -2.72 -0.59 -1.27
N GLU A 76 -2.99 -1.45 -2.24
CA GLU A 76 -3.57 -2.77 -2.08
C GLU A 76 -2.50 -3.83 -2.37
N CYS A 77 -2.07 -4.56 -1.33
CA CYS A 77 -1.11 -5.65 -1.43
C CYS A 77 -1.85 -6.99 -1.40
N LEU A 78 -1.86 -7.74 -2.51
CA LEU A 78 -2.40 -9.10 -2.59
C LEU A 78 -1.29 -10.10 -2.24
N ILE A 79 -1.32 -10.60 -1.00
CA ILE A 79 -0.24 -11.40 -0.41
C ILE A 79 -0.13 -12.75 -1.13
N ASP A 80 -1.26 -13.44 -1.34
CA ASP A 80 -1.28 -14.77 -1.98
C ASP A 80 -0.83 -14.76 -3.44
N HIS A 81 -0.88 -13.60 -4.07
CA HIS A 81 -0.49 -13.40 -5.46
C HIS A 81 0.86 -12.70 -5.62
N GLY A 82 1.51 -12.27 -4.52
CA GLY A 82 2.75 -11.50 -4.56
C GLY A 82 2.64 -10.19 -5.35
N LYS A 83 1.45 -9.57 -5.37
CA LYS A 83 1.15 -8.38 -6.19
C LYS A 83 0.88 -7.17 -5.32
N ILE A 84 1.40 -6.02 -5.71
CA ILE A 84 1.09 -4.72 -5.10
C ILE A 84 0.41 -3.85 -6.16
N TRP A 85 -0.74 -3.28 -5.79
CA TRP A 85 -1.54 -2.38 -6.59
C TRP A 85 -1.59 -1.03 -5.89
N VAL A 86 -1.31 0.04 -6.62
CA VAL A 86 -1.39 1.40 -6.06
C VAL A 86 -2.51 2.12 -6.77
N LYS A 87 -3.53 2.53 -6.03
CA LYS A 87 -4.63 3.33 -6.54
C LYS A 87 -4.58 4.70 -5.87
N VAL A 88 -4.65 5.74 -6.68
CA VAL A 88 -4.76 7.11 -6.18
C VAL A 88 -6.21 7.55 -6.33
N LYS A 89 -6.80 8.12 -5.27
CA LYS A 89 -8.16 8.68 -5.29
C LYS A 89 -8.11 10.16 -4.92
N ASP A 90 -8.66 10.99 -5.79
CA ASP A 90 -8.61 12.43 -5.61
C ASP A 90 -9.77 12.94 -4.74
N GLY A 91 -9.45 13.87 -3.84
CA GLY A 91 -10.40 14.75 -3.18
C GLY A 91 -10.63 16.05 -3.96
N LYS A 92 -9.60 16.66 -4.59
CA LYS A 92 -9.64 17.89 -5.40
C LYS A 92 -8.37 18.08 -6.24
N GLU A 93 -8.49 18.50 -7.51
CA GLU A 93 -7.36 18.75 -8.43
C GLU A 93 -6.31 19.75 -7.87
N ILE A 94 -5.07 19.28 -7.70
CA ILE A 94 -3.94 20.09 -7.19
C ILE A 94 -2.83 20.19 -8.25
N PRO A 95 -2.16 21.34 -8.44
CA PRO A 95 -1.01 21.44 -9.34
C PRO A 95 0.11 20.45 -8.95
N GLY A 96 0.51 19.57 -9.87
CA GLY A 96 1.46 18.47 -9.63
C GLY A 96 0.83 17.07 -9.52
N PHE A 97 -0.48 17.00 -9.25
CA PHE A 97 -1.25 15.76 -9.16
C PHE A 97 -1.23 14.94 -10.46
N ASN A 98 -1.53 15.58 -11.58
CA ASN A 98 -1.50 14.92 -12.89
C ASN A 98 -0.13 14.35 -13.22
N LEU A 99 0.96 14.91 -12.67
CA LEU A 99 2.30 14.36 -12.87
C LEU A 99 2.52 13.10 -12.03
N ILE A 100 2.07 13.09 -10.77
CA ILE A 100 2.16 11.92 -9.88
C ILE A 100 1.28 10.78 -10.41
N VAL A 101 0.03 11.06 -10.77
CA VAL A 101 -0.89 10.07 -11.36
C VAL A 101 -0.32 9.52 -12.65
N LYS A 102 0.10 10.38 -13.60
CA LYS A 102 0.74 9.91 -14.83
C LYS A 102 1.99 9.08 -14.58
N ARG A 103 2.80 9.45 -13.59
CA ARG A 103 4.00 8.68 -13.22
C ARG A 103 3.63 7.31 -12.64
N ILE A 104 2.63 7.23 -11.76
CA ILE A 104 2.12 5.96 -11.21
C ILE A 104 1.53 5.09 -12.33
N GLU A 105 0.68 5.65 -13.18
CA GLU A 105 0.11 4.96 -14.36
C GLU A 105 1.20 4.50 -15.33
N SER A 106 2.25 5.31 -15.54
CA SER A 106 3.39 4.92 -16.38
C SER A 106 4.23 3.80 -15.77
N ALA A 107 4.36 3.77 -14.43
CA ALA A 107 5.05 2.72 -13.71
C ALA A 107 4.24 1.40 -13.66
N GLN A 108 2.92 1.48 -13.80
CA GLN A 108 2.02 0.31 -13.82
C GLN A 108 1.94 -0.40 -15.18
N ASN A 109 2.36 0.24 -16.27
CA ASN A 109 2.07 -0.21 -17.65
C ASN A 109 3.12 -1.13 -18.31
N PHE A 110 3.91 -1.87 -17.55
CA PHE A 110 4.67 -3.01 -18.08
C PHE A 110 4.38 -4.25 -17.22
N GLU A 111 3.47 -5.09 -17.71
CA GLU A 111 3.28 -6.49 -17.27
C GLU A 111 3.14 -6.78 -15.77
N GLY A 112 2.21 -6.16 -15.04
CA GLY A 112 1.70 -6.71 -13.76
C GLY A 112 2.77 -7.09 -12.71
N LEU A 113 3.95 -6.48 -12.82
CA LEU A 113 5.14 -6.67 -12.02
C LEU A 113 5.86 -5.34 -12.06
N THR A 114 5.49 -4.44 -11.15
CA THR A 114 6.42 -3.39 -10.75
C THR A 114 6.83 -3.71 -9.34
N GLU A 115 7.84 -4.57 -9.20
CA GLU A 115 8.79 -4.35 -8.10
C GLU A 115 9.22 -2.89 -8.24
N LEU A 116 9.03 -2.09 -7.19
CA LEU A 116 9.55 -0.73 -7.06
C LEU A 116 11.09 -0.80 -7.09
N LYS A 117 11.67 -1.02 -8.27
CA LYS A 117 13.11 -0.96 -8.51
C LYS A 117 13.36 -0.03 -9.69
N GLU A 118 13.99 1.08 -9.34
CA GLU A 118 14.71 2.05 -10.18
C GLU A 118 14.03 2.48 -11.48
N ILE A 119 13.36 3.64 -11.43
CA ILE A 119 13.22 4.49 -12.61
C ILE A 119 14.45 5.40 -12.65
N LYS A 120 15.38 5.17 -13.58
CA LYS A 120 16.54 6.03 -13.88
C LYS A 120 16.13 7.25 -14.71
#